data_AF-A0A8T5LAJ0-F1
#
_entry.id   AF-A0A8T5LAJ0-F1
#
_cell.length_a   1.000
_cell.length_b   1.000
_cell.length_c   1.000
_cell.angle_alpha   90.00
_cell.angle_beta   90.00
_cell.angle_gamma   90.00
#
_symmetry.space_group_name_H-M   'P 1'
#
loop_
_entity.id
_entity.type
_entity.pdbx_description
1 polymer ?
#
loop_
_entity_poly.entity_id
_entity_poly.type
_entity_poly.pdbx_seq_one_letter_code
_entity_poly.pdbx_strand_id
1 'polypeptide(L)' 'MNNKKFSITKRIAKHGSQAIIVIPRVLEQKLKPGTIVELKINILEKEHHPSVVGVEEEK' A
#
# COMPACT_ATOMS: atom_id res chain seq x y z
N MET A 1 -20.62 -10.80 17.95
CA MET A 1 -19.91 -9.55 17.52
C MET A 1 -19.44 -9.75 16.09
N ASN A 2 -19.89 -8.91 15.15
CA ASN A 2 -19.51 -9.06 13.74
C ASN A 2 -18.13 -8.43 13.50
N ASN A 3 -17.07 -9.25 13.52
CA ASN A 3 -15.70 -8.85 13.18
C ASN A 3 -15.57 -8.66 11.67
N LYS A 4 -16.07 -7.53 11.15
CA LYS A 4 -15.87 -7.15 9.75
C LYS A 4 -14.41 -6.78 9.53
N LYS A 5 -13.70 -7.58 8.73
CA LYS A 5 -12.34 -7.30 8.27
C LYS A 5 -12.40 -6.59 6.92
N PHE A 6 -11.59 -5.54 6.75
CA PHE A 6 -11.43 -4.85 5.49
C PHE A 6 -9.98 -4.99 5.05
N SER A 7 -9.75 -5.30 3.78
CA SER A 7 -8.42 -5.23 3.16
C SER A 7 -8.44 -4.11 2.13
N ILE A 8 -7.49 -3.18 2.23
CA ILE A 8 -7.36 -2.05 1.30
C ILE A 8 -6.00 -2.14 0.64
N THR A 9 -5.99 -2.52 -0.64
CA THR A 9 -4.80 -2.41 -1.48
C THR A 9 -4.84 -1.07 -2.19
N LYS A 10 -3.93 -0.16 -1.83
CA LYS A 10 -3.84 1.15 -2.45
C LYS A 10 -2.39 1.59 -2.57
N ARG A 11 -2.06 2.31 -3.64
CA ARG A 11 -0.75 2.96 -3.77
C ARG A 11 -0.65 4.10 -2.77
N ILE A 12 0.49 4.22 -2.11
CA ILE A 12 0.76 5.31 -1.17
C ILE A 12 0.72 6.64 -1.91
N ALA A 13 -0.07 7.58 -1.40
CA ALA A 13 -0.12 8.93 -1.92
C ALA A 13 1.00 9.79 -1.30
N LYS A 14 1.40 10.85 -1.99
CA LYS A 14 2.35 11.84 -1.48
C LYS A 14 1.63 13.16 -1.21
N HIS A 15 1.89 13.75 -0.06
CA HIS A 15 1.46 15.10 0.29
C HIS A 15 2.70 15.87 0.74
N GLY A 16 3.23 16.70 -0.16
CA GLY A 16 4.55 17.31 0.02
C GLY A 16 5.65 16.25 0.12
N SER A 17 6.47 16.34 1.19
CA SER A 17 7.51 15.35 1.51
C SER A 17 6.99 14.12 2.25
N GLN A 18 5.71 14.10 2.64
CA GLN A 18 5.15 13.02 3.45
C GLN A 18 4.39 12.00 2.59
N ALA A 19 4.62 10.72 2.90
CA ALA A 19 3.80 9.62 2.43
C ALA A 19 2.54 9.52 3.29
N ILE A 20 1.36 9.44 2.67
CA ILE A 20 0.07 9.34 3.38
C ILE A 20 -0.76 8.16 2.89
N ILE A 21 -1.46 7.52 3.83
CA ILE A 21 -2.49 6.52 3.56
C ILE A 21 -3.85 7.20 3.73
N VAL A 22 -4.58 7.35 2.62
CA VAL A 22 -5.91 7.97 2.64
C VAL A 22 -6.96 6.93 2.99
N ILE A 23 -7.62 7.13 4.13
CA ILE A 23 -8.76 6.33 4.60
C ILE A 23 -9.99 6.59 3.71
N PRO A 24 -10.64 5.56 3.14
CA PRO A 24 -11.88 5.71 2.40
C PRO A 24 -13.04 6.23 3.26
N ARG A 25 -13.90 7.09 2.68
CA ARG A 25 -15.02 7.72 3.39
C ARG A 25 -16.01 6.73 4.01
N VAL A 26 -16.15 5.53 3.42
CA VAL A 26 -17.01 4.47 3.97
C VAL A 26 -16.60 3.99 5.36
N LEU A 27 -15.34 4.24 5.77
CA LEU A 27 -14.82 3.90 7.09
C LEU A 27 -14.87 5.08 8.07
N GLU A 28 -15.14 6.30 7.59
CA GLU A 28 -15.15 7.54 8.39
C GLU A 28 -16.08 7.42 9.61
N GLN A 29 -17.29 6.90 9.42
CA GLN A 29 -18.26 6.73 10.50
C GLN A 29 -17.81 5.76 11.60
N LYS A 30 -16.87 4.87 11.28
CA LYS A 30 -16.32 3.87 12.22
C LYS A 30 -15.00 4.31 12.83
N LEU A 31 -14.27 5.21 12.17
CA LEU A 31 -12.98 5.75 12.61
C LEU A 31 -13.17 7.09 13.32
N LYS A 32 -14.05 7.11 14.32
CA LYS A 32 -14.27 8.30 15.15
C LYS A 32 -13.09 8.52 16.10
N PRO A 33 -12.86 9.76 16.59
CA PRO A 33 -11.86 10.00 17.64
C PRO A 33 -12.02 9.01 18.80
N GLY A 34 -10.91 8.43 19.26
CA GLY A 34 -10.90 7.41 20.31
C GLY A 34 -11.13 5.97 19.85
N THR A 35 -11.37 5.73 18.56
CA THR A 35 -11.45 4.36 18.02
C THR A 35 -10.07 3.73 17.94
N ILE A 36 -9.88 2.59 18.58
CA ILE A 36 -8.67 1.77 18.44
C ILE A 36 -8.84 0.85 17.23
N VAL A 37 -7.89 0.87 16.30
CA VAL A 37 -7.89 0.00 15.12
C VAL A 37 -6.56 -0.73 14.95
N GLU A 38 -6.65 -1.98 14.51
CA GLU A 38 -5.49 -2.78 14.09
C GLU A 38 -5.17 -2.43 12.63
N LEU A 39 -3.94 -1.98 12.37
CA LEU A 39 -3.45 -1.68 11.02
C LEU A 39 -2.40 -2.74 10.62
N LYS A 40 -2.59 -3.41 9.49
CA LYS A 40 -1.59 -4.34 8.92
C LYS A 40 -1.12 -3.81 7.58
N ILE A 41 0.17 -3.51 7.47
CA ILE A 41 0.81 -3.03 6.24
C ILE A 41 1.71 -4.16 5.73
N ASN A 42 1.54 -4.53 4.47
CA ASN A 42 2.44 -5.43 3.76
C ASN A 42 2.97 -4.69 2.53
N ILE A 43 4.30 -4.53 2.43
CA ILE A 43 4.93 -3.84 1.31
C ILE A 43 5.01 -4.83 0.15
N LEU A 44 4.36 -4.50 -0.97
CA LEU A 44 4.40 -5.31 -2.19
C LEU A 44 5.50 -4.74 -3.10
N GLU A 45 6.64 -5.41 -3.13
CA GLU A 45 7.68 -5.13 -4.11
C GLU A 45 7.23 -5.66 -5.48
N LYS A 46 7.46 -4.89 -6.55
CA LYS A 46 7.43 -5.47 -7.89
C LYS A 46 8.71 -6.29 -8.03
N GLU A 47 8.58 -7.58 -8.33
CA GLU A 47 9.73 -8.42 -8.68
C GLU A 47 10.60 -7.67 -9.71
N HIS A 48 11.86 -7.43 -9.34
CA HIS A 48 12.86 -6.90 -10.24
C HIS A 48 13.21 -8.05 -11.19
N HIS A 49 12.55 -8.14 -12.34
CA HIS A 49 13.09 -8.96 -13.43
C HIS A 49 14.40 -8.30 -13.86
N PRO A 50 15.56 -8.97 -13.74
CA PRO A 50 16.82 -8.41 -14.22
C PRO A 50 16.69 -8.23 -15.74
N SER A 51 16.88 -7.00 -16.19
CA SER A 51 16.95 -6.66 -17.61
C SER A 51 18.01 -7.52 -18.28
N VAL A 52 17.59 -8.20 -19.35
CA VAL A 52 18.38 -8.99 -20.31
C VAL A 52 19.85 -8.54 -20.43
N VAL A 53 20.75 -9.49 -20.19
CA VAL A 53 22.20 -9.39 -20.42
C VAL A 53 22.44 -9.11 -21.91
N GLY A 54 23.21 -8.05 -22.20
CA GLY A 54 23.63 -7.73 -23.56
C GLY A 54 24.40 -8.89 -24.18
N VAL A 55 23.97 -9.32 -25.36
CA VAL A 55 24.75 -10.22 -26.22
C VAL A 55 25.88 -9.35 -26.79
N GLU A 56 27.12 -9.61 -26.36
CA GLU A 56 28.29 -9.10 -27.04
C GLU A 56 28.37 -9.79 -28.41
N GLU A 57 28.22 -9.02 -29.50
CA GLU A 57 28.61 -9.46 -30.84
C GLU A 57 30.13 -9.47 -30.90
N GLU A 58 30.72 -10.67 -30.87
CA GLU A 58 32.12 -10.88 -31.21
C GLU A 58 32.27 -10.89 -32.75
N LYS A 59 33.26 -10.14 -33.21
CA LYS A 59 33.49 -9.73 -34.60
C LYS A 59 34.26 -10.76 -35.42
#